data_AF-A0A2E9N5X1-F1
#
_entry.id   AF-A0A2E9N5X1-F1
#
_cell.length_a   1.000
_cell.length_b   1.000
_cell.length_c   1.000
_cell.angle_alpha   90.00
_cell.angle_beta   90.00
_cell.angle_gamma   90.00
#
_symmetry.space_group_name_H-M   'P 1'
#
loop_
_entity.id
_entity.type
_entity.pdbx_description
1 polymer ?
#
loop_
_entity_poly.entity_id
_entity_poly.type
_entity_poly.pdbx_seq_one_letter_code
_entity_poly.pdbx_strand_id
1 'polypeptide(L)'
;MLKALVRLAMMLSFTFLVACGGAADAPSPGASVPPTASPTEATRRPTATYVPRQLQAQLDGDGPDVLGPYEMGPGVIIAFVRYEGDAPFSLTFVDEDQGLVKSIDSRPGPYQGERVHSVFEGNDGGLAPGNYMVNVVATGPWRLRLFQERAIQGQTPEITLAGSGDGGGSWIHLDDGEYTMTTSHAGESDFTVELFDAKGVPPYQIVEIKGDHEGKFGFTVGGGAPGENPQAGVYAMGVVSQGDWSVTITSDDAP
;
A
#
# COMPACT_ATOMS: atom_id res chain seq x y z
N MET A 1 -13.19 -38.41 15.54
CA MET A 1 -12.89 -38.57 16.97
C MET A 1 -12.45 -37.22 17.54
N LEU A 2 -13.15 -36.79 18.59
CA LEU A 2 -12.85 -35.75 19.61
C LEU A 2 -12.34 -34.36 19.18
N LYS A 3 -13.25 -33.37 19.19
CA LYS A 3 -12.97 -31.93 19.32
C LYS A 3 -12.84 -31.60 20.81
N ALA A 4 -11.74 -30.97 21.23
CA ALA A 4 -11.57 -30.49 22.61
C ALA A 4 -12.12 -29.06 22.74
N LEU A 5 -13.17 -28.90 23.55
CA LEU A 5 -13.63 -27.62 24.09
C LEU A 5 -12.76 -27.24 25.28
N VAL A 6 -12.36 -25.97 25.36
CA VAL A 6 -11.92 -25.35 26.62
C VAL A 6 -12.89 -24.20 26.93
N ARG A 7 -13.61 -24.34 28.05
CA ARG A 7 -14.48 -23.31 28.65
C ARG A 7 -13.66 -22.55 29.70
N LEU A 8 -13.69 -21.23 29.69
CA LEU A 8 -13.16 -20.40 30.78
C LEU A 8 -14.31 -19.72 31.54
N ALA A 9 -14.26 -19.81 32.86
CA ALA A 9 -15.31 -19.47 33.80
C ALA A 9 -15.26 -18.02 34.29
N MET A 10 -16.43 -17.51 34.62
CA MET A 10 -16.77 -16.18 35.16
C MET A 10 -16.55 -16.15 36.70
N MET A 11 -16.10 -15.03 37.25
CA MET A 11 -16.23 -14.71 38.69
C MET A 11 -16.68 -13.26 38.87
N LEU A 12 -17.90 -13.10 39.39
CA LEU A 12 -18.44 -11.87 39.97
C LEU A 12 -18.12 -11.85 41.47
N SER A 13 -17.73 -10.70 42.00
CA SER A 13 -17.71 -10.42 43.44
C SER A 13 -18.51 -9.16 43.73
N PHE A 14 -19.65 -9.34 44.42
CA PHE A 14 -20.44 -8.30 45.07
C PHE A 14 -20.02 -8.19 46.54
N THR A 15 -19.99 -6.97 47.10
CA THR A 15 -19.98 -6.79 48.55
C THR A 15 -20.86 -5.59 48.93
N PHE A 16 -21.69 -5.79 49.95
CA PHE A 16 -22.83 -4.98 50.37
C PHE A 16 -22.47 -3.87 51.37
N LEU A 17 -23.36 -2.86 51.41
CA LEU A 17 -23.45 -1.67 52.27
C LEU A 17 -23.44 -1.93 53.80
N VAL A 18 -23.09 -0.90 54.58
CA VAL A 18 -23.84 -0.49 55.79
C VAL A 18 -23.91 1.05 55.90
N ALA A 19 -25.08 1.53 56.34
CA ALA A 19 -25.52 2.92 56.48
C ALA A 19 -25.53 3.41 57.94
N CYS A 20 -25.66 4.73 58.13
CA CYS A 20 -26.34 5.48 59.23
C CYS A 20 -26.31 6.95 58.77
N GLY A 21 -27.36 7.78 58.72
CA GLY A 21 -28.59 7.89 59.52
C GLY A 21 -28.55 9.23 60.28
N GLY A 22 -29.43 10.20 59.99
CA GLY A 22 -29.57 11.44 60.78
C GLY A 22 -30.34 12.56 60.07
N ALA A 23 -31.27 13.24 60.77
CA ALA A 23 -32.47 13.88 60.22
C ALA A 23 -32.48 15.44 60.17
N ALA A 24 -33.27 15.94 59.20
CA ALA A 24 -34.25 17.05 59.15
C ALA A 24 -34.01 18.50 59.66
N ASP A 25 -34.60 19.40 58.85
CA ASP A 25 -35.22 20.72 59.06
C ASP A 25 -34.48 22.07 58.82
N ALA A 26 -35.19 22.93 58.07
CA ALA A 26 -34.90 24.28 57.53
C ALA A 26 -35.19 25.42 58.57
N PRO A 27 -34.99 26.76 58.36
CA PRO A 27 -34.99 27.56 57.11
C PRO A 27 -33.94 28.71 56.98
N SER A 28 -33.93 29.36 55.79
CA SER A 28 -33.18 30.60 55.41
C SER A 28 -33.73 31.86 56.12
N PRO A 29 -33.01 33.00 56.32
CA PRO A 29 -32.53 33.88 55.23
C PRO A 29 -31.23 34.68 55.48
N GLY A 30 -30.57 35.11 54.39
CA GLY A 30 -29.83 36.39 54.39
C GLY A 30 -28.42 36.39 53.79
N ALA A 31 -28.26 37.29 52.82
CA ALA A 31 -27.04 38.03 52.45
C ALA A 31 -26.10 37.48 51.37
N SER A 32 -26.16 38.19 50.24
CA SER A 32 -25.05 38.74 49.47
C SER A 32 -24.32 37.83 48.47
N VAL A 33 -24.71 37.99 47.21
CA VAL A 33 -23.99 37.56 46.00
C VAL A 33 -22.73 38.42 45.79
N PRO A 34 -21.57 37.81 45.48
CA PRO A 34 -20.53 38.43 44.65
C PRO A 34 -20.49 37.77 43.25
N PRO A 35 -19.92 38.46 42.24
CA PRO A 35 -20.31 38.29 40.85
C PRO A 35 -19.78 37.02 40.19
N THR A 36 -20.59 36.48 39.29
CA THR A 36 -20.27 35.45 38.30
C THR A 36 -19.02 35.83 37.51
N ALA A 37 -17.95 35.06 37.68
CA ALA A 37 -16.86 35.04 36.71
C ALA A 37 -17.37 34.32 35.46
N SER A 38 -17.42 35.04 34.33
CA SER A 38 -17.69 34.46 33.01
C SER A 38 -16.66 33.35 32.72
N PRO A 39 -17.07 32.18 32.22
CA PRO A 39 -16.11 31.19 31.77
C PRO A 39 -15.43 31.73 30.51
N THR A 40 -14.12 31.96 30.65
CA THR A 40 -13.17 32.23 29.57
C THR A 40 -13.46 31.34 28.37
N GLU A 41 -13.67 31.99 27.23
CA GLU A 41 -13.77 31.37 25.91
C GLU A 41 -12.55 30.46 25.71
N ALA A 42 -12.77 29.14 25.76
CA ALA A 42 -11.73 28.17 25.50
C ALA A 42 -11.32 28.31 24.03
N THR A 43 -10.18 28.97 23.79
CA THR A 43 -9.51 28.98 22.49
C THR A 43 -9.34 27.52 22.05
N ARG A 44 -10.17 27.08 21.09
CA ARG A 44 -10.02 25.75 20.48
C ARG A 44 -8.61 25.70 19.91
N ARG A 45 -7.75 24.87 20.51
CA ARG A 45 -6.45 24.53 19.92
C ARG A 45 -6.75 23.98 18.51
N PRO A 46 -6.16 24.53 17.43
CA PRO A 46 -6.33 23.96 16.12
C PRO A 46 -5.86 22.51 16.17
N THR A 47 -6.76 21.58 15.87
CA THR A 47 -6.41 20.18 15.61
C THR A 47 -5.45 20.20 14.43
N ALA A 48 -4.17 19.92 14.69
CA ALA A 48 -3.22 19.71 13.62
C ALA A 48 -3.71 18.50 12.82
N THR A 49 -4.18 18.73 11.60
CA THR A 49 -4.42 17.65 10.64
C THR A 49 -3.06 17.06 10.31
N TYR A 50 -2.71 15.95 10.94
CA TYR A 50 -1.55 15.15 10.55
C TYR A 50 -1.80 14.68 9.12
N VAL A 51 -1.09 15.27 8.16
CA VAL A 51 -0.96 14.64 6.84
C VAL A 51 -0.16 13.36 7.10
N PRO A 52 -0.66 12.16 6.76
CA PRO A 52 0.09 10.93 6.95
C PRO A 52 1.46 11.08 6.30
N ARG A 53 2.52 10.77 7.05
CA ARG A 53 3.89 10.83 6.55
C ARG A 53 4.04 9.75 5.49
N GLN A 54 4.49 10.11 4.28
CA GLN A 54 4.82 9.12 3.24
C GLN A 54 5.80 8.08 3.78
N LEU A 55 5.50 6.80 3.60
CA LEU A 55 6.36 5.70 4.05
C LEU A 55 7.65 5.72 3.22
N GLN A 56 8.78 5.84 3.91
CA GLN A 56 10.11 5.71 3.32
C GLN A 56 10.96 4.91 4.31
N ALA A 57 11.14 3.62 4.04
CA ALA A 57 11.96 2.74 4.86
C ALA A 57 13.10 2.18 4.02
N GLN A 58 14.30 2.16 4.59
CA GLN A 58 15.45 1.46 4.04
C GLN A 58 15.86 0.39 5.06
N LEU A 59 15.96 -0.84 4.58
CA LEU A 59 16.08 -2.04 5.36
C LEU A 59 17.20 -2.91 4.77
N ASP A 60 17.89 -3.62 5.63
CA ASP A 60 18.95 -4.55 5.26
C ASP A 60 18.98 -5.71 6.25
N GLY A 61 19.46 -6.85 5.78
CA GLY A 61 19.60 -8.05 6.59
C GLY A 61 20.35 -9.15 5.85
N ASP A 62 20.57 -10.26 6.56
CA ASP A 62 21.22 -11.46 6.05
C ASP A 62 20.46 -12.69 6.56
N GLY A 63 19.85 -13.43 5.63
CA GLY A 63 18.91 -14.49 5.95
C GLY A 63 17.46 -14.02 6.16
N PRO A 64 16.61 -14.86 6.76
CA PRO A 64 15.19 -14.55 6.96
C PRO A 64 14.99 -13.50 8.05
N ASP A 65 13.98 -12.63 7.90
CA ASP A 65 13.66 -11.60 8.87
C ASP A 65 12.18 -11.17 8.82
N VAL A 66 11.69 -10.56 9.90
CA VAL A 66 10.35 -9.97 10.00
C VAL A 66 10.46 -8.55 10.54
N LEU A 67 10.10 -7.57 9.72
CA LEU A 67 10.36 -6.15 9.95
C LEU A 67 9.06 -5.36 10.08
N GLY A 68 9.07 -4.26 10.83
CA GLY A 68 7.92 -3.37 11.00
C GLY A 68 7.41 -3.29 12.44
N PRO A 69 6.16 -2.82 12.65
CA PRO A 69 5.16 -2.53 11.62
C PRO A 69 5.45 -1.27 10.80
N TYR A 70 4.95 -1.24 9.56
CA TYR A 70 4.93 -0.05 8.70
C TYR A 70 3.49 0.33 8.38
N GLU A 71 3.13 1.58 8.67
CA GLU A 71 1.83 2.14 8.31
C GLU A 71 1.81 2.45 6.80
N MET A 72 0.84 1.87 6.09
CA MET A 72 0.56 2.13 4.69
C MET A 72 -0.75 2.90 4.56
N GLY A 73 -0.72 4.04 3.88
CA GLY A 73 -1.92 4.79 3.51
C GLY A 73 -2.48 4.34 2.15
N PRO A 74 -3.62 4.90 1.69
CA PRO A 74 -4.08 4.71 0.33
C PRO A 74 -3.08 5.29 -0.68
N GLY A 75 -2.84 4.59 -1.79
CA GLY A 75 -1.92 5.01 -2.85
C GLY A 75 -1.13 3.85 -3.44
N VAL A 76 0.07 4.13 -3.94
CA VAL A 76 0.97 3.12 -4.53
C VAL A 76 2.19 2.96 -3.64
N ILE A 77 2.53 1.71 -3.30
CA ILE A 77 3.79 1.37 -2.63
C ILE A 77 4.72 0.65 -3.61
N ILE A 78 6.00 1.01 -3.57
CA ILE A 78 7.05 0.44 -4.40
C ILE A 78 8.10 -0.19 -3.48
N ALA A 79 8.40 -1.47 -3.73
CA ALA A 79 9.45 -2.23 -3.06
C ALA A 79 10.63 -2.41 -4.00
N PHE A 80 11.75 -1.75 -3.69
CA PHE A 80 13.02 -1.94 -4.39
C PHE A 80 13.85 -2.96 -3.63
N VAL A 81 14.26 -4.03 -4.28
CA VAL A 81 15.03 -5.10 -3.64
C VAL A 81 16.33 -5.34 -4.37
N ARG A 82 17.37 -5.60 -3.58
CA ARG A 82 18.61 -6.22 -4.04
C ARG A 82 18.96 -7.35 -3.08
N TYR A 83 19.07 -8.56 -3.60
CA TYR A 83 19.41 -9.78 -2.90
C TYR A 83 20.54 -10.50 -3.63
N GLU A 84 21.51 -11.02 -2.87
CA GLU A 84 22.76 -11.55 -3.42
C GLU A 84 23.00 -13.04 -3.09
N GLY A 85 21.98 -13.77 -2.61
CA GLY A 85 22.09 -15.19 -2.30
C GLY A 85 21.72 -16.11 -3.48
N ASP A 86 22.01 -17.40 -3.33
CA ASP A 86 21.80 -18.41 -4.39
C ASP A 86 20.44 -19.13 -4.31
N ALA A 87 19.75 -19.08 -3.16
CA ALA A 87 18.42 -19.64 -2.99
C ALA A 87 17.34 -18.61 -3.40
N PRO A 88 16.07 -19.01 -3.61
CA PRO A 88 14.97 -18.08 -3.82
C PRO A 88 14.86 -17.01 -2.72
N PHE A 89 14.47 -15.80 -3.12
CA PHE A 89 14.09 -14.70 -2.24
C PHE A 89 12.57 -14.52 -2.29
N SER A 90 11.96 -14.35 -1.11
CA SER A 90 10.54 -13.99 -1.02
C SER A 90 10.31 -12.81 -0.11
N LEU A 91 9.38 -11.93 -0.52
CA LEU A 91 8.85 -10.83 0.27
C LEU A 91 7.34 -10.95 0.34
N THR A 92 6.80 -10.97 1.55
CA THR A 92 5.35 -10.99 1.83
C THR A 92 5.00 -9.88 2.81
N PHE A 93 3.95 -9.12 2.51
CA PHE A 93 3.35 -8.20 3.48
C PHE A 93 2.34 -8.99 4.33
N VAL A 94 2.39 -8.79 5.64
CA VAL A 94 1.53 -9.48 6.61
C VAL A 94 0.78 -8.43 7.42
N ASP A 95 -0.54 -8.40 7.33
CA ASP A 95 -1.36 -7.47 8.10
C ASP A 95 -1.53 -7.91 9.58
N GLU A 96 -2.21 -7.08 10.37
CA GLU A 96 -2.46 -7.35 11.79
C GLU A 96 -3.31 -8.61 12.05
N ASP A 97 -4.15 -9.00 11.09
CA ASP A 97 -5.02 -10.19 11.14
C ASP A 97 -4.36 -11.45 10.55
N GLN A 98 -3.05 -11.39 10.25
CA GLN A 98 -2.28 -12.45 9.59
C GLN A 98 -2.71 -12.73 8.14
N GLY A 99 -3.41 -11.80 7.50
CA GLY A 99 -3.60 -11.79 6.05
C GLY A 99 -2.25 -11.63 5.34
N LEU A 100 -2.08 -12.39 4.26
CA LEU A 100 -0.82 -12.49 3.52
C LEU A 100 -0.99 -11.90 2.12
N VAL A 101 -0.21 -10.89 1.79
CA VAL A 101 -0.09 -10.34 0.44
C VAL A 101 1.30 -10.65 -0.08
N LYS A 102 1.41 -11.66 -0.95
CA LYS A 102 2.68 -12.04 -1.57
C LYS A 102 3.11 -10.95 -2.55
N SER A 103 4.33 -10.46 -2.41
CA SER A 103 4.88 -9.41 -3.27
C SER A 103 5.90 -9.96 -4.26
N ILE A 104 6.92 -10.66 -3.78
CA ILE A 104 8.01 -11.18 -4.59
C ILE A 104 8.21 -12.66 -4.26
N ASP A 105 8.39 -13.47 -5.30
CA ASP A 105 8.79 -14.87 -5.23
C ASP A 105 9.79 -15.11 -6.37
N SER A 106 11.09 -15.00 -6.06
CA SER A 106 12.14 -15.05 -7.07
C SER A 106 12.53 -16.48 -7.45
N ARG A 107 13.16 -16.65 -8.61
CA ARG A 107 13.91 -17.88 -8.91
C ARG A 107 15.14 -17.99 -7.98
N PRO A 108 15.73 -19.20 -7.85
CA PRO A 108 17.04 -19.35 -7.21
C PRO A 108 18.09 -18.46 -7.89
N GLY A 109 18.89 -17.77 -7.08
CA GLY A 109 19.93 -16.85 -7.53
C GLY A 109 19.72 -15.43 -7.02
N PRO A 110 20.66 -14.52 -7.36
CA PRO A 110 20.54 -13.12 -7.00
C PRO A 110 19.30 -12.51 -7.64
N TYR A 111 18.70 -11.55 -6.93
CA TYR A 111 17.49 -10.86 -7.38
C TYR A 111 17.68 -9.35 -7.22
N GLN A 112 17.41 -8.62 -8.29
CA GLN A 112 17.33 -7.16 -8.26
C GLN A 112 16.09 -6.76 -9.06
N GLY A 113 15.18 -6.03 -8.43
CA GLY A 113 13.95 -5.64 -9.07
C GLY A 113 13.11 -4.71 -8.22
N GLU A 114 12.07 -4.18 -8.86
CA GLU A 114 11.14 -3.23 -8.26
C GLU A 114 9.73 -3.78 -8.39
N ARG A 115 9.01 -3.89 -7.28
CA ARG A 115 7.63 -4.36 -7.27
C ARG A 115 6.70 -3.26 -6.84
N VAL A 116 5.68 -2.99 -7.66
CA VAL A 116 4.67 -1.96 -7.44
C VAL A 116 3.38 -2.61 -6.93
N HIS A 117 2.73 -1.99 -5.95
CA HIS A 117 1.43 -2.45 -5.44
C HIS A 117 0.47 -1.28 -5.21
N SER A 118 -0.80 -1.54 -5.51
CA SER A 118 -1.94 -0.71 -5.12
C SER A 118 -2.29 -0.94 -3.65
N VAL A 119 -2.48 0.13 -2.88
CA VAL A 119 -2.99 0.11 -1.50
C VAL A 119 -4.36 0.79 -1.47
N PHE A 120 -5.41 -0.02 -1.30
CA PHE A 120 -6.80 0.44 -1.36
C PHE A 120 -7.73 -0.46 -0.55
N GLU A 121 -8.68 0.16 0.16
CA GLU A 121 -9.57 -0.52 1.10
C GLU A 121 -10.46 -1.59 0.42
N GLY A 122 -10.77 -1.41 -0.86
CA GLY A 122 -11.57 -2.35 -1.65
C GLY A 122 -10.78 -3.41 -2.42
N ASN A 123 -9.48 -3.56 -2.18
CA ASN A 123 -8.69 -4.60 -2.83
C ASN A 123 -9.10 -5.99 -2.32
N ASP A 124 -9.43 -6.91 -3.24
CA ASP A 124 -9.63 -8.32 -2.90
C ASP A 124 -8.28 -9.07 -2.96
N GLY A 125 -7.78 -9.50 -1.80
CA GLY A 125 -6.49 -10.19 -1.69
C GLY A 125 -5.24 -9.33 -1.90
N GLY A 126 -5.39 -8.01 -2.08
CA GLY A 126 -4.30 -7.04 -2.20
C GLY A 126 -4.05 -6.24 -0.92
N LEU A 127 -3.21 -5.20 -1.00
CA LEU A 127 -2.94 -4.33 0.14
C LEU A 127 -4.10 -3.37 0.38
N ALA A 128 -4.52 -3.24 1.64
CA ALA A 128 -5.41 -2.20 2.13
C ALA A 128 -4.67 -1.24 3.08
N PRO A 129 -5.16 -0.01 3.32
CA PRO A 129 -4.54 0.89 4.30
C PRO A 129 -4.49 0.25 5.70
N GLY A 130 -3.35 0.34 6.37
CA GLY A 130 -3.14 -0.31 7.67
C GLY A 130 -1.66 -0.54 8.00
N ASN A 131 -1.40 -1.23 9.12
CA ASN A 131 -0.06 -1.61 9.52
C ASN A 131 0.31 -2.99 8.97
N TYR A 132 1.51 -3.10 8.39
CA TYR A 132 2.03 -4.36 7.89
C TYR A 132 3.39 -4.68 8.47
N MET A 133 3.58 -5.95 8.81
CA MET A 133 4.89 -6.55 8.92
C MET A 133 5.38 -6.96 7.53
N VAL A 134 6.69 -6.91 7.31
CA VAL A 134 7.34 -7.37 6.10
C VAL A 134 8.09 -8.63 6.43
N ASN A 135 7.65 -9.76 5.90
CA ASN A 135 8.31 -11.04 6.06
C ASN A 135 9.23 -11.31 4.87
N VAL A 136 10.52 -11.49 5.16
CA VAL A 136 11.57 -11.80 4.18
C VAL A 136 12.04 -13.23 4.41
N VAL A 137 12.04 -14.03 3.34
CA VAL A 137 12.67 -15.35 3.32
C VAL A 137 13.84 -15.30 2.35
N ALA A 138 15.05 -15.46 2.87
CA ALA A 138 16.30 -15.39 2.12
C ALA A 138 17.37 -16.27 2.80
N THR A 139 18.43 -16.63 2.07
CA THR A 139 19.58 -17.37 2.64
C THR A 139 20.88 -16.56 2.61
N GLY A 140 20.82 -15.29 2.24
CA GLY A 140 21.96 -14.41 2.08
C GLY A 140 21.58 -12.94 2.25
N PRO A 141 22.51 -12.00 1.98
CA PRO A 141 22.30 -10.60 2.27
C PRO A 141 21.29 -9.97 1.29
N TRP A 142 20.46 -9.08 1.83
CA TRP A 142 19.48 -8.32 1.08
C TRP A 142 19.41 -6.87 1.56
N ARG A 143 18.96 -6.01 0.65
CA ARG A 143 18.59 -4.62 0.89
C ARG A 143 17.21 -4.38 0.29
N LEU A 144 16.34 -3.77 1.06
CA LEU A 144 14.97 -3.44 0.70
C LEU A 144 14.74 -1.94 0.93
N ARG A 145 14.11 -1.27 -0.03
CA ARG A 145 13.54 0.06 0.18
C ARG A 145 12.04 -0.02 -0.05
N LEU A 146 11.26 0.37 0.94
CA LEU A 146 9.82 0.54 0.84
C LEU A 146 9.52 2.03 0.71
N PHE A 147 8.78 2.37 -0.32
CA PHE A 147 8.51 3.75 -0.67
C PHE A 147 7.05 3.91 -1.06
N GLN A 148 6.30 4.70 -0.32
CA GLN A 148 4.93 5.06 -0.63
C GLN A 148 4.85 6.55 -0.89
N GLU A 149 4.85 6.93 -2.16
CA GLU A 149 4.69 8.30 -2.60
C GLU A 149 3.29 8.51 -3.18
N ARG A 150 2.74 9.69 -2.90
CA ARG A 150 1.55 10.20 -3.56
C ARG A 150 2.04 11.12 -4.67
N ALA A 151 2.42 10.53 -5.80
CA ALA A 151 2.87 11.32 -6.93
C ALA A 151 1.72 12.18 -7.45
N ILE A 152 2.02 13.44 -7.70
CA ILE A 152 1.10 14.43 -8.29
C ILE A 152 1.55 14.85 -9.69
N GLN A 153 2.65 14.29 -10.17
CA GLN A 153 3.26 14.56 -11.46
C GLN A 153 3.87 13.25 -11.99
N GLY A 154 3.96 13.16 -13.31
CA GLY A 154 4.61 12.07 -14.02
C GLY A 154 5.14 12.57 -15.36
N GLN A 155 5.95 11.74 -16.02
CA GLN A 155 6.44 12.01 -17.36
C GLN A 155 5.29 11.85 -18.37
N THR A 156 5.15 12.80 -19.28
CA THR A 156 4.20 12.70 -20.40
C THR A 156 4.79 11.87 -21.53
N PRO A 157 4.00 11.07 -22.27
CA PRO A 157 4.45 10.41 -23.50
C PRO A 157 5.06 11.39 -24.53
N GLU A 158 6.00 10.98 -25.39
CA GLU A 158 6.59 9.64 -25.54
C GLU A 158 7.60 9.31 -24.43
N ILE A 159 7.43 8.14 -23.80
CA ILE A 159 8.32 7.63 -22.76
C ILE A 159 8.76 6.21 -23.10
N THR A 160 10.04 5.91 -22.92
CA THR A 160 10.59 4.55 -23.02
C THR A 160 11.24 4.16 -21.70
N LEU A 161 10.87 2.98 -21.21
CA LEU A 161 11.38 2.34 -20.01
C LEU A 161 11.94 0.97 -20.39
N ALA A 162 13.03 0.56 -19.76
CA ALA A 162 13.65 -0.73 -20.00
C ALA A 162 14.30 -1.26 -18.73
N GLY A 163 14.38 -2.58 -18.60
CA GLY A 163 14.92 -3.24 -17.43
C GLY A 163 15.15 -4.73 -17.64
N SER A 164 15.52 -5.41 -16.55
CA SER A 164 15.69 -6.84 -16.48
C SER A 164 15.07 -7.34 -15.18
N GLY A 165 14.28 -8.42 -15.25
CA GLY A 165 13.46 -8.87 -14.13
C GLY A 165 12.29 -7.92 -13.84
N ASP A 166 11.73 -7.98 -12.63
CA ASP A 166 10.68 -7.05 -12.23
C ASP A 166 11.19 -5.60 -12.24
N GLY A 167 10.34 -4.65 -12.66
CA GLY A 167 10.67 -3.24 -12.58
C GLY A 167 9.45 -2.35 -12.45
N GLY A 168 9.67 -1.06 -12.24
CA GLY A 168 8.57 -0.12 -12.19
C GLY A 168 8.95 1.21 -11.58
N GLY A 169 8.05 1.76 -10.77
CA GLY A 169 8.29 2.97 -9.96
C GLY A 169 8.45 4.28 -10.73
N SER A 170 8.52 4.24 -12.06
CA SER A 170 8.48 5.42 -12.92
C SER A 170 7.04 5.93 -13.01
N TRP A 171 6.87 7.21 -12.72
CA TRP A 171 5.58 7.89 -12.77
C TRP A 171 5.33 8.49 -14.15
N ILE A 172 4.18 8.18 -14.73
CA ILE A 172 3.71 8.69 -16.02
C ILE A 172 2.44 9.51 -15.81
N HIS A 173 2.26 10.56 -16.60
CA HIS A 173 1.02 11.34 -16.67
C HIS A 173 0.33 11.05 -17.99
N LEU A 174 -0.91 10.60 -17.92
CA LEU A 174 -1.74 10.28 -19.08
C LEU A 174 -2.97 11.20 -19.07
N ASP A 175 -3.18 11.93 -20.16
CA ASP A 175 -4.42 12.66 -20.42
C ASP A 175 -5.44 11.73 -21.13
N ASP A 176 -6.71 12.15 -21.20
CA ASP A 176 -7.72 11.41 -21.97
C ASP A 176 -7.29 11.31 -23.45
N GLY A 177 -7.42 10.14 -24.05
CA GLY A 177 -7.00 9.89 -25.43
C GLY A 177 -6.67 8.43 -25.74
N GLU A 178 -6.22 8.19 -26.96
CA GLU A 178 -5.75 6.88 -27.41
C GLU A 178 -4.22 6.78 -27.30
N TYR A 179 -3.75 5.61 -26.87
CA TYR A 179 -2.33 5.35 -26.65
C TYR A 179 -1.92 4.02 -27.25
N THR A 180 -0.67 3.97 -27.72
CA THR A 180 0.00 2.74 -28.14
C THR A 180 1.14 2.41 -27.18
N MET A 181 1.12 1.20 -26.64
CA MET A 181 2.21 0.60 -25.88
C MET A 181 2.98 -0.37 -26.77
N THR A 182 4.22 -0.03 -27.14
CA THR A 182 5.15 -0.94 -27.82
C THR A 182 5.98 -1.65 -26.77
N THR A 183 6.06 -2.98 -26.83
CA THR A 183 6.80 -3.77 -25.83
C THR A 183 7.75 -4.77 -26.47
N SER A 184 8.83 -5.07 -25.77
CA SER A 184 9.68 -6.24 -26.01
C SER A 184 9.94 -6.96 -24.70
N HIS A 185 10.07 -8.28 -24.78
CA HIS A 185 10.44 -9.15 -23.67
C HIS A 185 11.27 -10.32 -24.19
N ALA A 186 12.40 -10.57 -23.55
CA ALA A 186 13.28 -11.71 -23.81
C ALA A 186 13.33 -12.61 -22.57
N GLY A 187 12.56 -13.69 -22.57
CA GLY A 187 12.45 -14.63 -21.47
C GLY A 187 11.29 -15.61 -21.64
N GLU A 188 11.39 -16.81 -21.07
CA GLU A 188 10.36 -17.85 -21.17
C GLU A 188 9.19 -17.68 -20.17
N SER A 189 9.29 -16.70 -19.25
CA SER A 189 8.31 -16.46 -18.19
C SER A 189 7.11 -15.67 -18.68
N ASP A 190 6.16 -15.48 -17.78
CA ASP A 190 5.11 -14.49 -17.98
C ASP A 190 5.75 -13.08 -17.95
N PHE A 191 5.19 -12.19 -18.75
CA PHE A 191 5.52 -10.77 -18.84
C PHE A 191 4.23 -9.97 -18.72
N THR A 192 4.14 -9.20 -17.65
CA THR A 192 2.96 -8.38 -17.35
C THR A 192 3.36 -6.93 -17.24
N VAL A 193 2.56 -6.04 -17.83
CA VAL A 193 2.69 -4.59 -17.68
C VAL A 193 1.38 -4.03 -17.14
N GLU A 194 1.46 -3.35 -16.01
CA GLU A 194 0.33 -2.81 -15.28
C GLU A 194 0.51 -1.30 -15.02
N LEU A 195 -0.61 -0.57 -15.03
CA LEU A 195 -0.68 0.84 -14.67
C LEU A 195 -1.39 1.01 -13.32
N PHE A 196 -0.66 1.49 -12.32
CA PHE A 196 -1.14 1.71 -10.95
C PHE A 196 -1.49 3.19 -10.77
N ASP A 197 -2.78 3.53 -10.68
CA ASP A 197 -3.21 4.91 -10.42
C ASP A 197 -2.65 5.40 -9.07
N ALA A 198 -2.13 6.63 -9.02
CA ALA A 198 -1.53 7.23 -7.82
C ALA A 198 -2.47 7.25 -6.57
N LYS A 199 -3.79 7.10 -6.77
CA LYS A 199 -4.80 6.96 -5.71
C LYS A 199 -4.83 5.56 -5.09
N GLY A 200 -4.18 4.57 -5.71
CA GLY A 200 -4.06 3.20 -5.22
C GLY A 200 -5.19 2.27 -5.63
N VAL A 201 -6.11 2.68 -6.50
CA VAL A 201 -7.17 1.78 -7.02
C VAL A 201 -6.55 0.56 -7.73
N PRO A 202 -7.29 -0.55 -7.91
CA PRO A 202 -6.78 -1.72 -8.62
C PRO A 202 -6.11 -1.34 -9.96
N PRO A 203 -4.97 -1.95 -10.30
CA PRO A 203 -4.21 -1.58 -11.47
C PRO A 203 -4.94 -1.99 -12.75
N TYR A 204 -4.60 -1.31 -13.85
CA TYR A 204 -5.00 -1.69 -15.19
C TYR A 204 -3.91 -2.55 -15.82
N GLN A 205 -4.21 -3.82 -16.04
CA GLN A 205 -3.31 -4.73 -16.76
C GLN A 205 -3.43 -4.48 -18.26
N ILE A 206 -2.37 -3.90 -18.84
CA ILE A 206 -2.35 -3.54 -20.27
C ILE A 206 -1.78 -4.69 -21.11
N VAL A 207 -0.77 -5.38 -20.57
CA VAL A 207 -0.10 -6.50 -21.24
C VAL A 207 -0.04 -7.68 -20.29
N GLU A 208 -0.42 -8.86 -20.78
CA GLU A 208 -0.17 -10.15 -20.16
C GLU A 208 0.11 -11.16 -21.25
N ILE A 209 1.36 -11.62 -21.30
CA ILE A 209 1.83 -12.57 -22.31
C ILE A 209 2.83 -13.52 -21.67
N LYS A 210 3.15 -14.60 -22.38
CA LYS A 210 4.12 -15.58 -21.94
C LYS A 210 5.18 -15.82 -23.00
N GLY A 211 6.43 -15.86 -22.57
CA GLY A 211 7.57 -16.11 -23.45
C GLY A 211 8.10 -14.85 -24.11
N ASP A 212 9.00 -15.06 -25.08
CA ASP A 212 9.59 -14.00 -25.88
C ASP A 212 8.52 -13.24 -26.66
N HIS A 213 8.69 -11.92 -26.74
CA HIS A 213 7.72 -11.06 -27.38
C HIS A 213 8.32 -9.79 -27.94
N GLU A 214 7.78 -9.37 -29.08
CA GLU A 214 7.82 -7.99 -29.57
C GLU A 214 6.43 -7.66 -30.13
N GLY A 215 5.87 -6.50 -29.76
CA GLY A 215 4.51 -6.18 -30.18
C GLY A 215 4.01 -4.81 -29.75
N LYS A 216 2.78 -4.51 -30.15
CA LYS A 216 2.09 -3.25 -29.86
C LYS A 216 0.68 -3.53 -29.33
N PHE A 217 0.28 -2.77 -28.32
CA PHE A 217 -1.03 -2.84 -27.69
C PHE A 217 -1.64 -1.44 -27.66
N GLY A 218 -2.84 -1.29 -28.21
CA GLY A 218 -3.61 -0.04 -28.10
C GLY A 218 -4.44 -0.04 -26.82
N PHE A 219 -4.54 1.11 -26.15
CA PHE A 219 -5.42 1.29 -25.01
C PHE A 219 -5.95 2.73 -24.95
N THR A 220 -7.17 2.89 -24.46
CA THR A 220 -7.83 4.18 -24.30
C THR A 220 -7.72 4.66 -22.86
N VAL A 221 -7.40 5.93 -22.67
CA VAL A 221 -7.47 6.63 -21.38
C VAL A 221 -8.71 7.53 -21.39
N GLY A 222 -9.53 7.39 -20.36
CA GLY A 222 -10.83 8.03 -20.24
C GLY A 222 -11.98 7.19 -20.81
N GLY A 223 -13.20 7.67 -20.58
CA GLY A 223 -14.42 6.96 -20.94
C GLY A 223 -14.58 5.62 -20.20
N GLY A 224 -15.55 4.81 -20.67
CA GLY A 224 -15.88 3.51 -20.08
C GLY A 224 -16.62 3.60 -18.74
N ALA A 225 -17.06 2.45 -18.24
CA ALA A 225 -17.51 2.31 -16.87
C ALA A 225 -16.30 2.33 -15.89
N PRO A 226 -16.52 2.65 -14.60
CA PRO A 226 -15.45 2.61 -13.60
C PRO A 226 -14.72 1.26 -13.60
N GLY A 227 -13.41 1.29 -13.78
CA GLY A 227 -12.55 0.10 -13.82
C GLY A 227 -12.37 -0.56 -15.19
N GLU A 228 -13.08 -0.11 -16.23
CA GLU A 228 -12.86 -0.62 -17.60
C GLU A 228 -11.60 -0.04 -18.24
N ASN A 229 -11.45 1.28 -18.18
CA ASN A 229 -10.32 2.01 -18.77
C ASN A 229 -9.55 2.79 -17.70
N PRO A 230 -8.22 2.94 -17.84
CA PRO A 230 -7.48 4.00 -17.15
C PRO A 230 -8.18 5.35 -17.36
N GLN A 231 -8.23 6.19 -16.35
CA GLN A 231 -8.75 7.56 -16.45
C GLN A 231 -7.61 8.57 -16.55
N ALA A 232 -7.83 9.80 -17.01
CA ALA A 232 -6.76 10.80 -16.97
C ALA A 232 -6.16 10.95 -15.56
N GLY A 233 -4.83 10.96 -15.47
CA GLY A 233 -4.12 11.01 -14.20
C GLY A 233 -2.68 10.53 -14.23
N VAL A 234 -2.13 10.38 -13.03
CA VAL A 234 -0.76 9.95 -12.79
C VAL A 234 -0.74 8.48 -12.39
N TYR A 235 0.12 7.71 -13.05
CA TYR A 235 0.25 6.26 -12.88
C TYR A 235 1.70 5.87 -12.60
N ALA A 236 1.91 4.91 -11.72
CA ALA A 236 3.17 4.17 -11.69
C ALA A 236 3.05 3.00 -12.66
N MET A 237 4.05 2.80 -13.52
CA MET A 237 4.13 1.59 -14.34
C MET A 237 4.80 0.48 -13.51
N GLY A 238 4.20 -0.71 -13.49
CA GLY A 238 4.79 -1.92 -12.94
C GLY A 238 4.98 -2.96 -14.02
N VAL A 239 6.11 -3.65 -13.97
CA VAL A 239 6.48 -4.76 -14.86
C VAL A 239 6.82 -5.97 -14.01
N VAL A 240 6.20 -7.09 -14.31
CA VAL A 240 6.55 -8.40 -13.76
C VAL A 240 7.23 -9.20 -14.84
N SER A 241 8.48 -9.59 -14.61
CA SER A 241 9.29 -10.27 -15.62
C SER A 241 10.45 -11.04 -14.98
N GLN A 242 10.98 -12.02 -15.70
CA GLN A 242 12.22 -12.71 -15.33
C GLN A 242 13.28 -12.58 -16.43
N GLY A 243 13.02 -11.73 -17.41
CA GLY A 243 13.87 -11.48 -18.58
C GLY A 243 14.11 -9.99 -18.80
N ASP A 244 14.85 -9.68 -19.87
CA ASP A 244 15.04 -8.29 -20.31
C ASP A 244 13.76 -7.79 -20.99
N TRP A 245 13.43 -6.52 -20.79
CA TRP A 245 12.23 -5.93 -21.37
C TRP A 245 12.41 -4.46 -21.72
N SER A 246 11.58 -4.00 -22.65
CA SER A 246 11.35 -2.58 -22.91
C SER A 246 9.87 -2.28 -23.12
N VAL A 247 9.43 -1.11 -22.70
CA VAL A 247 8.07 -0.60 -22.87
C VAL A 247 8.17 0.86 -23.31
N THR A 248 7.56 1.18 -24.45
CA THR A 248 7.41 2.53 -24.96
C THR A 248 5.93 2.88 -25.02
N ILE A 249 5.53 3.99 -24.41
CA ILE A 249 4.16 4.51 -24.47
C ILE A 249 4.17 5.77 -25.33
N THR A 250 3.35 5.78 -26.37
CA THR A 250 3.09 6.93 -27.24
C THR A 250 1.63 7.35 -27.13
N SER A 251 1.37 8.66 -27.15
CA SER A 251 0.03 9.19 -27.36
C SER A 251 -0.23 9.21 -28.86
N ASP A 252 -1.36 8.64 -29.29
CA ASP A 252 -1.77 8.61 -30.69
C ASP A 252 -2.47 9.93 -31.11
N ASP A 253 -2.83 10.75 -30.12
CA ASP A 253 -3.43 12.08 -30.28
C ASP A 253 -2.38 13.23 -30.27
N ALA A 254 -1.09 12.91 -30.12
CA ALA A 254 -0.03 13.90 -30.18
C ALA A 254 0.14 14.44 -31.62
N PRO A 255 0.23 15.79 -31.81
CA PRO A 255 0.42 16.40 -33.13
C PRO A 255 1.80 16.14 -33.75
#